data_AF-A0A6A6LGD4-F1
#
_entry.id   AF-A0A6A6LGD4-F1
#
_cell.length_a   1.000
_cell.length_b   1.000
_cell.length_c   1.000
_cell.angle_alpha   90.00
_cell.angle_beta   90.00
_cell.angle_gamma   90.00
#
_symmetry.space_group_name_H-M   'P 1'
#
loop_
_entity.id
_entity.type
_entity.pdbx_description
1 polymer ?
#
loop_
_entity_poly.entity_id
_entity_poly.type
_entity_poly.pdbx_seq_one_letter_code
_entity_poly.pdbx_strand_id
1 'polypeptide(L)'
;MEVCRLPLSATQRGNSYQQAILLSLPFLLPPLQISRDLKISDGEALEILNVASRSSRSDNAEGSHAIINGAQNAWDMLHEESSLTRITTSSADLDNILGGGISCKEVTEIGGVPGIGKTQLGIQLAVNVQIPPHCGGLGGRAIYIDTEGSFMVERALQVAEACIETCQNIVGSFIESGNNKAHRRLLPIRSCTRANTLLFRYTD
;
A
#
# COMPACT_ATOMS: atom_id res chain seq x y z
N MET A 1 8.06 -4.92 10.01
CA MET A 1 8.80 -5.16 11.26
C MET A 1 8.02 -6.18 12.08
N GLU A 2 8.65 -7.26 12.55
CA GLU A 2 7.99 -8.18 13.47
C GLU A 2 8.00 -7.58 14.89
N VAL A 3 6.83 -7.31 15.46
CA VAL A 3 6.63 -6.74 16.81
C VAL A 3 7.33 -7.58 17.90
N CYS A 4 7.53 -8.87 17.63
CA CYS A 4 8.21 -9.81 18.52
C CYS A 4 9.67 -9.45 18.85
N ARG A 5 10.33 -8.59 18.05
CA ARG A 5 11.72 -8.17 18.27
C ARG A 5 11.88 -6.91 19.13
N LEU A 6 10.80 -6.23 19.47
CA LEU A 6 10.85 -5.05 20.32
C LEU A 6 11.01 -5.45 21.80
N PRO A 7 11.74 -4.67 22.61
CA PRO A 7 11.97 -4.94 24.03
C PRO A 7 10.70 -4.63 24.86
N LEU A 8 9.65 -5.43 24.64
CA LEU A 8 8.34 -5.27 25.26
C LEU A 8 8.09 -6.35 26.31
N SER A 9 7.27 -6.05 27.30
CA SER A 9 6.75 -7.04 28.25
C SER A 9 5.66 -7.91 27.62
N ALA A 10 5.36 -9.07 28.22
CA ALA A 10 4.30 -9.96 27.76
C ALA A 10 2.92 -9.29 27.79
N THR A 11 2.66 -8.42 28.77
CA THR A 11 1.42 -7.65 28.89
C THR A 11 1.23 -6.66 27.75
N GLN A 12 2.29 -5.95 27.36
CA GLN A 12 2.27 -5.00 26.24
C GLN A 12 2.07 -5.72 24.91
N ARG A 13 2.66 -6.90 24.75
CA ARG A 13 2.41 -7.76 23.60
C ARG A 13 0.99 -8.32 23.58
N GLY A 14 0.33 -8.54 24.71
CA GLY A 14 -1.03 -9.09 24.76
C GLY A 14 -2.13 -8.10 24.38
N ASN A 15 -1.84 -6.79 24.38
CA ASN A 15 -2.84 -5.76 24.15
C ASN A 15 -2.89 -5.33 22.68
N SER A 16 -3.97 -5.70 21.97
CA SER A 16 -4.17 -5.42 20.55
C SER A 16 -4.09 -3.93 20.19
N TYR A 17 -4.49 -3.02 21.09
CA TYR A 17 -4.37 -1.58 20.88
C TYR A 17 -2.91 -1.12 20.90
N GLN A 18 -2.12 -1.63 21.85
CA GLN A 18 -0.71 -1.30 21.96
C GLN A 18 0.09 -1.89 20.79
N GLN A 19 -0.27 -3.08 20.32
CA GLN A 19 0.28 -3.65 19.10
C GLN A 19 0.00 -2.80 17.87
N ALA A 20 -1.22 -2.25 17.73
CA ALA A 20 -1.58 -1.40 16.59
C ALA A 20 -0.70 -0.14 16.54
N ILE A 21 -0.51 0.54 17.68
CA ILE A 21 0.35 1.73 17.81
C ILE A 21 1.81 1.39 17.45
N LEU A 22 2.30 0.23 17.87
CA LEU A 22 3.66 -0.25 17.59
C LEU A 22 3.87 -0.69 16.13
N LEU A 23 2.83 -1.20 15.48
CA LEU A 23 2.83 -1.55 14.05
C LEU A 23 2.75 -0.33 13.14
N SER A 24 2.17 0.77 13.62
CA SER A 24 1.80 1.93 12.82
C SER A 24 2.72 3.15 12.97
N LEU A 25 4.02 2.96 13.22
CA LEU A 25 5.15 3.83 12.83
C LEU A 25 6.14 4.10 13.97
N PRO A 26 7.37 3.57 13.90
CA PRO A 26 8.50 4.08 14.68
C PRO A 26 9.05 5.43 14.16
N PHE A 27 8.40 6.09 13.20
CA PHE A 27 8.95 7.25 12.48
C PHE A 27 8.21 8.59 12.69
N LEU A 28 7.03 8.61 13.32
CA LEU A 28 6.19 9.81 13.38
C LEU A 28 5.75 10.22 14.79
N LEU A 29 6.06 9.42 15.82
CA LEU A 29 5.68 9.73 17.20
C LEU A 29 6.92 10.10 18.03
N PRO A 30 6.93 11.27 18.70
CA PRO A 30 7.95 11.59 19.69
C PRO A 30 8.01 10.51 20.79
N PRO A 31 9.20 10.25 21.38
CA PRO A 31 9.34 9.28 22.47
C PRO A 31 8.34 9.50 23.61
N LEU A 32 8.02 10.77 23.89
CA LEU A 32 7.05 11.19 24.90
C LEU A 32 5.62 10.65 24.64
N GLN A 33 5.23 10.55 23.37
CA GLN A 33 3.91 10.07 22.99
C GLN A 33 3.83 8.55 23.07
N ILE A 34 4.90 7.86 22.68
CA ILE A 34 5.06 6.40 22.84
C ILE A 34 5.03 6.01 24.32
N SER A 35 5.76 6.77 25.15
CA SER A 35 5.80 6.64 26.61
C SER A 35 4.40 6.72 27.23
N ARG A 36 3.61 7.73 26.85
CA ARG A 36 2.23 7.92 27.32
C ARG A 36 1.28 6.82 26.87
N ASP A 37 1.32 6.46 25.59
CA ASP A 37 0.38 5.50 25.00
C ASP A 37 0.64 4.07 25.48
N LEU A 38 1.92 3.72 25.66
CA LEU A 38 2.32 2.40 26.16
C LEU A 38 2.42 2.32 27.69
N LYS A 39 2.30 3.47 28.38
CA LYS A 39 2.50 3.62 29.83
C LYS A 39 3.87 3.05 30.26
N ILE A 40 4.92 3.42 29.53
CA ILE A 40 6.31 3.04 29.79
C ILE A 40 7.13 4.26 30.18
N SER A 41 8.37 4.06 30.61
CA SER A 41 9.30 5.17 30.81
C SER A 41 9.80 5.74 29.49
N ASP A 42 10.22 7.01 29.50
CA ASP A 42 10.83 7.67 28.33
C ASP A 42 12.11 6.95 27.87
N GLY A 43 12.84 6.31 28.80
CA GLY A 43 14.02 5.50 28.50
C GLY A 43 13.66 4.23 27.71
N GLU A 44 12.62 3.51 28.11
CA GLU A 44 12.11 2.34 27.38
C GLU A 44 11.55 2.73 26.02
N ALA A 45 10.85 3.87 25.93
CA ALA A 45 10.36 4.40 24.65
C ALA A 45 11.50 4.70 23.66
N LEU A 46 12.60 5.27 24.16
CA LEU A 46 13.80 5.54 23.37
C LEU A 46 14.50 4.25 22.92
N GLU A 47 14.54 3.23 23.77
CA GLU A 47 15.11 1.93 23.45
C GLU A 47 14.30 1.23 22.34
N ILE A 48 12.96 1.26 22.43
CA ILE A 48 12.06 0.75 21.39
C ILE A 48 12.32 1.45 20.06
N LEU A 49 12.46 2.78 20.04
CA LEU A 49 12.79 3.55 18.82
C LEU A 49 14.16 3.20 18.23
N ASN A 50 15.17 2.97 19.08
CA ASN A 50 16.50 2.56 18.64
C ASN A 50 16.52 1.14 18.05
N VAL A 51 15.79 0.19 18.63
CA VAL A 51 15.65 -1.16 18.07
C VAL A 51 14.84 -1.14 16.78
N ALA A 52 13.82 -0.29 16.73
CA ALA A 52 12.96 -0.14 15.56
C ALA A 52 13.71 0.46 14.36
N SER A 53 14.46 1.54 14.57
CA SER A 53 15.29 2.16 13.50
C SER A 53 16.35 1.20 12.93
N ARG A 54 16.83 0.24 13.73
CA ARG A 54 17.79 -0.80 13.29
C ARG A 54 17.15 -1.93 12.49
N SER A 55 15.90 -2.30 12.77
CA SER A 55 15.25 -3.46 12.12
C SER A 55 14.62 -3.14 10.75
N SER A 56 14.63 -1.88 10.32
CA SER A 56 14.22 -1.45 8.96
C SER A 56 15.27 -1.79 7.88
N ARG A 57 16.45 -2.30 8.25
CA ARG A 57 17.52 -2.71 7.32
C ARG A 57 17.56 -4.23 7.23
N SER A 58 16.99 -4.81 6.16
CA SER A 58 17.36 -6.14 5.67
C SER A 58 18.12 -5.96 4.35
N ASP A 59 19.39 -6.36 4.39
CA ASP A 59 20.18 -6.95 3.30
C ASP A 59 20.45 -6.16 2.01
N ASN A 60 21.21 -5.05 2.10
CA ASN A 60 22.14 -4.65 1.03
C ASN A 60 23.11 -3.57 1.55
N ALA A 61 24.28 -3.98 2.03
CA ALA A 61 25.36 -3.04 2.34
C ALA A 61 26.73 -3.70 2.16
N GLU A 62 27.23 -3.72 0.92
CA GLU A 62 28.67 -3.65 0.64
C GLU A 62 28.94 -2.28 0.03
N GLY A 63 29.38 -1.33 0.86
CA GLY A 63 29.60 0.06 0.43
C GLY A 63 29.95 0.96 1.60
N SER A 64 31.23 0.97 1.96
CA SER A 64 31.82 1.72 3.06
C SER A 64 31.68 3.24 2.88
N HIS A 65 30.79 3.88 3.64
CA HIS A 65 31.02 5.22 4.17
C HIS A 65 30.08 5.44 5.36
N ALA A 66 30.63 5.84 6.50
CA ALA A 66 29.87 6.20 7.69
C ALA A 66 29.09 7.50 7.44
N ILE A 67 27.93 7.37 6.79
CA ILE A 67 26.95 8.44 6.60
C ILE A 67 26.14 8.55 7.90
N ILE A 68 25.94 9.78 8.38
CA ILE A 68 25.02 10.15 9.47
C ILE A 68 23.76 9.28 9.36
N ASN A 69 23.39 8.56 10.42
CA ASN A 69 22.22 7.66 10.40
C ASN A 69 21.01 8.36 9.79
N GLY A 70 20.54 7.86 8.63
CA GLY A 70 19.37 8.39 7.93
C GLY A 70 19.62 9.45 6.85
N ALA A 71 20.87 9.85 6.57
CA ALA A 71 21.16 10.71 5.42
C ALA A 71 21.14 9.90 4.11
N GLN A 72 20.31 10.34 3.18
CA GLN A 72 20.15 9.80 1.83
C GLN A 72 20.48 10.92 0.84
N ASN A 73 21.23 10.63 -0.21
CA ASN A 73 21.55 11.65 -1.21
C ASN A 73 20.37 11.82 -2.20
N ALA A 74 20.32 12.94 -2.91
CA ALA A 74 19.22 13.22 -3.84
C ALA A 74 19.11 12.20 -4.99
N TRP A 75 20.23 11.57 -5.36
CA TRP A 75 20.28 10.54 -6.41
C TRP A 75 19.61 9.25 -5.97
N ASP A 76 19.85 8.82 -4.73
CA ASP A 76 19.22 7.66 -4.11
C ASP A 76 17.71 7.88 -3.97
N MET A 77 17.29 9.08 -3.55
CA MET A 77 15.87 9.45 -3.46
C MET A 77 15.16 9.36 -4.82
N LEU A 78 15.80 9.87 -5.88
CA LEU A 78 15.26 9.81 -7.23
C LEU A 78 15.16 8.36 -7.76
N HIS A 79 16.16 7.52 -7.46
CA HIS A 79 16.11 6.10 -7.83
C HIS A 79 14.97 5.37 -7.10
N GLU A 80 14.75 5.66 -5.82
CA GLU A 80 13.63 5.10 -5.08
C GLU A 80 12.28 5.54 -5.64
N GLU A 81 12.14 6.81 -6.04
CA GLU A 81 10.93 7.34 -6.67
C GLU A 81 10.62 6.62 -7.99
N SER A 82 11.64 6.37 -8.82
CA SER A 82 11.48 5.63 -10.07
C SER A 82 11.03 4.17 -9.90
N SER A 83 11.27 3.61 -8.71
CA SER A 83 10.88 2.23 -8.35
C SER A 83 9.49 2.12 -7.73
N LEU A 84 8.78 3.24 -7.54
CA LEU A 84 7.45 3.25 -6.94
C LEU A 84 6.45 2.50 -7.82
N THR A 85 5.72 1.59 -7.18
CA THR A 85 4.61 0.88 -7.81
C THR A 85 3.43 1.82 -8.02
N ARG A 86 2.73 1.67 -9.14
CA ARG A 86 1.56 2.48 -9.49
C ARG A 86 0.34 1.59 -9.69
N ILE A 87 -0.84 2.15 -9.47
CA ILE A 87 -2.12 1.50 -9.75
C ILE A 87 -2.66 2.13 -11.04
N THR A 88 -2.87 1.31 -12.07
CA THR A 88 -3.52 1.75 -13.30
C THR A 88 -4.91 2.32 -13.02
N THR A 89 -5.31 3.33 -13.79
CA THR A 89 -6.68 3.86 -13.82
C THR A 89 -7.58 3.08 -14.80
N SER A 90 -7.04 2.07 -15.48
CA SER A 90 -7.65 1.37 -16.62
C SER A 90 -7.92 2.26 -17.84
N SER A 91 -7.34 3.47 -17.88
CA SER A 91 -7.34 4.37 -19.02
C SER A 91 -5.91 4.71 -19.38
N ALA A 92 -5.47 4.27 -20.57
CA ALA A 92 -4.11 4.49 -21.04
C ALA A 92 -3.76 5.99 -21.10
N ASP A 93 -4.70 6.83 -21.54
CA ASP A 93 -4.49 8.27 -21.64
C ASP A 93 -4.32 8.92 -20.27
N LEU A 94 -5.16 8.53 -19.29
CA LEU A 94 -5.06 9.05 -17.94
C LEU A 94 -3.81 8.54 -17.23
N ASP A 95 -3.46 7.26 -17.41
CA ASP A 95 -2.22 6.70 -16.89
C ASP A 95 -1.01 7.44 -17.47
N ASN A 96 -0.98 7.74 -18.77
CA ASN A 96 0.10 8.50 -19.39
C ASN A 96 0.24 9.91 -18.79
N ILE A 97 -0.89 10.60 -18.56
CA ILE A 97 -0.89 11.92 -17.90
C ILE A 97 -0.34 11.83 -16.46
N LEU A 98 -0.66 10.75 -15.75
CA LEU A 98 -0.22 10.50 -14.37
C LEU A 98 1.17 9.84 -14.27
N GLY A 99 1.86 9.59 -15.39
CA GLY A 99 3.17 8.95 -15.41
C GLY A 99 3.15 7.44 -15.13
N GLY A 100 2.08 6.75 -15.50
CA GLY A 100 1.88 5.30 -15.34
C GLY A 100 0.78 4.92 -14.35
N GLY A 101 -0.08 5.86 -13.95
CA GLY A 101 -1.18 5.66 -13.01
C GLY A 101 -0.94 6.27 -11.62
N ILE A 102 -1.76 5.89 -10.64
CA ILE A 102 -1.75 6.46 -9.29
C ILE A 102 -0.56 5.92 -8.50
N SER A 103 0.34 6.82 -8.09
CA SER A 103 1.56 6.50 -7.36
C SER A 103 1.28 5.99 -5.93
N CYS A 104 1.99 4.94 -5.51
CA CYS A 104 1.97 4.49 -4.12
C CYS A 104 2.94 5.33 -3.27
N LYS A 105 2.68 5.39 -1.95
CA LYS A 105 3.40 6.21 -0.95
C LYS A 105 3.16 7.72 -1.06
N GLU A 106 2.17 8.12 -1.85
CA GLU A 106 1.73 9.52 -1.98
C GLU A 106 0.22 9.63 -1.71
N VAL A 107 -0.24 10.85 -1.45
CA VAL A 107 -1.66 11.17 -1.35
C VAL A 107 -2.06 11.84 -2.66
N THR A 108 -3.00 11.23 -3.37
CA THR A 108 -3.58 11.78 -4.60
C THR A 108 -5.00 12.28 -4.33
N GLU A 109 -5.25 13.54 -4.64
CA GLU A 109 -6.58 14.15 -4.55
C GLU A 109 -7.19 14.29 -5.95
N ILE A 110 -8.45 13.87 -6.10
CA ILE A 110 -9.23 14.03 -7.33
C ILE A 110 -10.38 14.99 -7.01
N GLY A 111 -10.26 16.24 -7.46
CA GLY A 111 -11.26 17.29 -7.28
C GLY A 111 -12.05 17.60 -8.55
N GLY A 112 -13.26 18.14 -8.39
CA GLY A 112 -14.09 18.60 -9.51
C GLY A 112 -15.58 18.61 -9.18
N VAL A 113 -16.39 19.17 -10.10
CA VAL A 113 -17.84 19.35 -9.89
C VAL A 113 -18.58 18.00 -9.78
N PRO A 114 -19.79 17.95 -9.20
CA PRO A 114 -20.59 16.74 -9.18
C PRO A 114 -20.80 16.16 -10.58
N GLY A 115 -20.73 14.83 -10.72
CA GLY A 115 -20.94 14.13 -11.98
C GLY A 115 -19.72 14.00 -12.90
N ILE A 116 -18.53 14.54 -12.57
CA ILE A 116 -17.32 14.37 -13.41
C ILE A 116 -16.71 12.96 -13.38
N GLY A 117 -17.28 12.04 -12.59
CA GLY A 117 -16.79 10.66 -12.48
C GLY A 117 -15.84 10.39 -11.31
N LYS A 118 -15.74 11.28 -10.31
CA LYS A 118 -14.90 11.09 -9.11
C LYS A 118 -15.18 9.75 -8.40
N THR A 119 -16.44 9.47 -8.08
CA THR A 119 -16.88 8.20 -7.48
C THR A 119 -16.59 6.99 -8.37
N GLN A 120 -16.75 7.13 -9.69
CA GLN A 120 -16.46 6.06 -10.66
C GLN A 120 -14.98 5.71 -10.66
N LEU A 121 -14.10 6.71 -10.66
CA LEU A 121 -12.66 6.52 -10.57
C LEU A 121 -12.26 5.90 -9.22
N GLY A 122 -12.87 6.32 -8.11
CA GLY A 122 -12.64 5.71 -6.79
C GLY A 122 -13.00 4.22 -6.76
N ILE A 123 -14.17 3.84 -7.29
CA ILE A 123 -14.57 2.43 -7.42
C ILE A 123 -13.61 1.67 -8.32
N GLN A 124 -13.22 2.25 -9.46
CA GLN A 124 -12.27 1.63 -10.39
C GLN A 124 -10.93 1.31 -9.72
N LEU A 125 -10.35 2.27 -9.01
CA LEU A 125 -9.07 2.08 -8.34
C LEU A 125 -9.15 1.09 -7.17
N ALA A 126 -10.27 1.06 -6.44
CA ALA A 126 -10.52 0.07 -5.38
C ALA A 126 -10.58 -1.37 -5.91
N VAL A 127 -11.03 -1.57 -7.15
CA VAL A 127 -10.97 -2.87 -7.84
C VAL A 127 -9.58 -3.12 -8.41
N ASN A 128 -8.98 -2.14 -9.10
CA ASN A 128 -7.70 -2.29 -9.79
C ASN A 128 -6.54 -2.69 -8.88
N VAL A 129 -6.51 -2.20 -7.65
CA VAL A 129 -5.46 -2.61 -6.69
C VAL A 129 -5.45 -4.12 -6.43
N GLN A 130 -6.60 -4.79 -6.57
CA GLN A 130 -6.78 -6.23 -6.33
C GLN A 130 -6.37 -7.09 -7.53
N ILE A 131 -6.25 -6.49 -8.72
CA ILE A 131 -5.81 -7.17 -9.94
C ILE A 131 -4.36 -7.67 -9.77
N PRO A 132 -3.99 -8.85 -10.28
CA PRO A 132 -2.61 -9.33 -10.19
C PRO A 132 -1.59 -8.40 -10.91
N PRO A 133 -0.33 -8.35 -10.45
CA PRO A 133 0.71 -7.49 -11.07
C PRO A 133 0.95 -7.72 -12.56
N HIS A 134 0.85 -8.96 -13.03
CA HIS A 134 1.01 -9.29 -14.45
C HIS A 134 -0.13 -8.77 -15.34
N CYS A 135 -1.23 -8.31 -14.74
CA CYS A 135 -2.36 -7.69 -15.41
C CYS A 135 -2.51 -6.19 -15.08
N GLY A 136 -1.47 -5.55 -14.51
CA GLY A 136 -1.45 -4.11 -14.25
C GLY A 136 -1.98 -3.66 -12.88
N GLY A 137 -2.37 -4.58 -11.99
CA GLY A 137 -2.71 -4.26 -10.60
C GLY A 137 -1.57 -4.49 -9.62
N LEU A 138 -1.86 -4.56 -8.31
CA LEU A 138 -0.85 -4.80 -7.27
C LEU A 138 -1.11 -6.07 -6.44
N GLY A 139 -2.19 -6.80 -6.69
CA GLY A 139 -2.66 -7.91 -5.85
C GLY A 139 -2.91 -7.50 -4.39
N GLY A 140 -3.19 -6.21 -4.17
CA GLY A 140 -3.37 -5.58 -2.87
C GLY A 140 -4.83 -5.55 -2.44
N ARG A 141 -5.15 -4.61 -1.54
CA ARG A 141 -6.47 -4.50 -0.89
C ARG A 141 -6.88 -3.02 -0.85
N ALA A 142 -8.18 -2.76 -0.81
CA ALA A 142 -8.69 -1.39 -0.73
C ALA A 142 -9.53 -1.20 0.54
N ILE A 143 -9.45 -0.01 1.14
CA ILE A 143 -10.44 0.50 2.08
C ILE A 143 -11.12 1.69 1.40
N TYR A 144 -12.41 1.56 1.15
CA TYR A 144 -13.23 2.62 0.59
C TYR A 144 -14.03 3.27 1.71
N ILE A 145 -13.80 4.57 1.96
CA ILE A 145 -14.59 5.35 2.92
C ILE A 145 -15.56 6.22 2.13
N ASP A 146 -16.82 5.84 2.21
CA ASP A 146 -17.93 6.61 1.64
C ASP A 146 -18.55 7.50 2.72
N THR A 147 -18.61 8.79 2.44
CA THR A 147 -19.13 9.83 3.33
C THR A 147 -20.54 10.26 2.93
N GLU A 148 -20.94 10.00 1.69
CA GLU A 148 -22.18 10.52 1.08
C GLU A 148 -23.17 9.41 0.69
N GLY A 149 -22.75 8.14 0.74
CA GLY A 149 -23.58 7.00 0.34
C GLY A 149 -23.62 6.78 -1.18
N SER A 150 -22.60 7.27 -1.89
CA SER A 150 -22.49 7.17 -3.35
C SER A 150 -21.90 5.84 -3.85
N PHE A 151 -21.37 5.01 -2.94
CA PHE A 151 -20.82 3.71 -3.30
C PHE A 151 -21.92 2.72 -3.70
N MET A 152 -21.83 2.21 -4.93
CA MET A 152 -22.77 1.22 -5.47
C MET A 152 -22.07 -0.13 -5.66
N VAL A 153 -22.52 -1.15 -4.93
CA VAL A 153 -21.95 -2.51 -4.97
C VAL A 153 -22.07 -3.10 -6.36
N GLU A 154 -23.21 -2.89 -7.01
CA GLU A 154 -23.49 -3.36 -8.37
C GLU A 154 -22.48 -2.77 -9.36
N ARG A 155 -22.10 -1.50 -9.16
CA ARG A 155 -21.08 -0.86 -10.00
C ARG A 155 -19.69 -1.44 -9.76
N ALA A 156 -19.33 -1.69 -8.50
CA ALA A 156 -18.07 -2.35 -8.18
C ALA A 156 -17.99 -3.77 -8.79
N LEU A 157 -19.09 -4.51 -8.79
CA LEU A 157 -19.18 -5.83 -9.43
C LEU A 157 -18.96 -5.74 -10.93
N GLN A 158 -19.63 -4.81 -11.62
CA GLN A 158 -19.44 -4.61 -13.07
C GLN A 158 -17.98 -4.31 -13.42
N VAL A 159 -17.33 -3.45 -12.63
CA VAL A 159 -15.91 -3.13 -12.81
C VAL A 159 -15.05 -4.38 -12.60
N ALA A 160 -15.32 -5.17 -11.56
CA ALA A 160 -14.59 -6.41 -11.28
C ALA A 160 -14.74 -7.44 -12.41
N GLU A 161 -15.95 -7.63 -12.94
CA GLU A 161 -16.20 -8.53 -14.08
C GLU A 161 -15.41 -8.10 -15.32
N ALA A 162 -15.44 -6.82 -15.66
CA ALA A 162 -14.66 -6.27 -16.78
C ALA A 162 -13.14 -6.44 -16.58
N CYS A 163 -12.66 -6.29 -15.35
CA CYS A 163 -11.24 -6.51 -15.02
C CYS A 163 -10.84 -7.98 -15.18
N ILE A 164 -11.71 -8.91 -14.78
CA ILE A 164 -11.48 -10.36 -14.93
C ILE A 164 -11.38 -10.72 -16.42
N GLU A 165 -12.31 -10.23 -17.24
CA GLU A 165 -12.30 -10.44 -18.69
C GLU A 165 -11.00 -9.90 -19.32
N THR A 166 -10.63 -8.67 -18.97
CA THR A 166 -9.38 -8.05 -19.44
C THR A 166 -8.15 -8.88 -19.04
N CYS A 167 -8.09 -9.36 -17.80
CA CYS A 167 -7.01 -10.23 -17.32
C CYS A 167 -6.96 -11.55 -18.09
N GLN A 168 -8.11 -12.17 -18.37
CA GLN A 168 -8.18 -13.42 -19.12
C GLN A 168 -7.66 -13.24 -20.55
N ASN A 169 -7.99 -12.12 -21.20
CA ASN A 169 -7.51 -11.82 -22.54
C ASN A 169 -5.98 -11.61 -22.58
N ILE A 170 -5.44 -10.90 -21.58
CA ILE A 170 -3.98 -10.73 -21.43
C ILE A 170 -3.32 -12.11 -21.26
N VAL A 171 -3.81 -12.93 -20.33
CA VAL A 171 -3.24 -14.28 -20.09
C VAL A 171 -3.40 -15.19 -21.32
N GLY A 172 -4.53 -15.12 -22.02
CA GLY A 172 -4.78 -15.89 -23.26
C GLY A 172 -3.76 -15.57 -24.35
N SER A 173 -3.51 -14.28 -24.60
CA SER A 173 -2.48 -13.85 -25.57
C SER A 173 -1.06 -14.31 -25.20
N PHE A 174 -0.75 -14.41 -23.91
CA PHE A 174 0.54 -14.94 -23.43
C PHE A 174 0.67 -16.46 -23.68
N ILE A 175 -0.41 -17.22 -23.54
CA ILE A 175 -0.42 -18.67 -23.77
C ILE A 175 -0.25 -18.97 -25.28
N GLU A 176 -0.91 -18.21 -26.16
CA GLU A 176 -0.75 -18.34 -27.61
C GLU A 176 0.65 -17.95 -28.10
N SER A 177 1.35 -17.06 -27.36
CA SER A 177 2.70 -16.61 -27.66
C SER A 177 3.83 -17.57 -27.21
N GLY A 178 3.51 -18.77 -26.69
CA GLY A 178 4.46 -19.87 -26.62
C GLY A 178 5.33 -19.99 -25.35
N ASN A 179 4.88 -19.54 -24.19
CA ASN A 179 5.58 -19.84 -22.92
C ASN A 179 4.75 -20.78 -22.02
N ASN A 180 5.03 -22.09 -22.14
CA ASN A 180 4.21 -23.18 -21.61
C ASN A 180 4.43 -23.46 -20.10
N LYS A 181 4.44 -22.41 -19.26
CA LYS A 181 4.55 -22.53 -17.80
C LYS A 181 3.79 -21.44 -17.03
N ALA A 182 2.45 -21.47 -17.05
CA ALA A 182 1.67 -20.77 -16.01
C ALA A 182 0.23 -21.30 -15.89
N HIS A 183 0.05 -22.58 -15.52
CA HIS A 183 -1.24 -23.03 -15.00
C HIS A 183 -1.40 -22.49 -13.56
N ARG A 184 -1.89 -21.27 -13.41
CA ARG A 184 -2.42 -20.77 -12.13
C ARG A 184 -3.85 -20.30 -12.32
N ARG A 185 -4.75 -21.02 -11.67
CA ARG A 185 -6.17 -20.70 -11.51
C ARG A 185 -6.28 -19.25 -11.03
N LEU A 186 -6.98 -18.39 -11.78
CA LEU A 186 -7.50 -17.11 -11.28
C LEU A 186 -8.34 -17.44 -10.05
N LEU A 187 -7.80 -17.18 -8.86
CA LEU A 187 -8.56 -17.36 -7.62
C LEU A 187 -9.59 -16.24 -7.55
N PRO A 188 -10.83 -16.54 -7.13
CA PRO A 188 -11.82 -15.50 -6.88
C PRO A 188 -11.23 -14.48 -5.90
N ILE A 189 -11.53 -13.20 -6.13
CA ILE A 189 -11.19 -12.08 -5.25
C ILE A 189 -11.63 -12.46 -3.83
N ARG A 190 -10.69 -12.88 -2.98
CA ARG A 190 -10.95 -13.34 -1.60
C ARG A 190 -10.54 -12.27 -0.60
N SER A 191 -11.34 -12.19 0.46
CA SER A 191 -11.19 -11.29 1.61
C SER A 191 -9.84 -11.43 2.34
N CYS A 192 -9.53 -10.43 3.17
CA CYS A 192 -8.33 -9.66 2.92
C CYS A 192 -7.42 -9.44 4.18
N THR A 193 -6.36 -10.24 4.42
CA THR A 193 -5.48 -10.23 5.62
C THR A 193 -3.97 -9.83 5.48
N ARG A 194 -3.54 -9.02 4.49
CA ARG A 194 -2.16 -8.45 4.47
C ARG A 194 -2.13 -7.11 3.71
N ALA A 195 -1.59 -6.07 4.34
CA ALA A 195 -1.82 -4.66 4.01
C ALA A 195 -0.90 -4.14 2.90
N ASN A 196 -1.50 -3.85 1.75
CA ASN A 196 -1.30 -2.60 0.99
C ASN A 196 -2.70 -1.99 0.98
N THR A 197 -2.96 -0.98 1.80
CA THR A 197 -4.28 -0.38 1.97
C THR A 197 -4.31 0.93 1.22
N LEU A 198 -5.05 1.01 0.11
CA LEU A 198 -5.45 2.33 -0.42
C LEU A 198 -6.66 2.84 0.34
N LEU A 199 -6.60 4.09 0.76
CA LEU A 199 -7.69 4.79 1.43
C LEU A 199 -8.30 5.80 0.46
N PHE A 200 -9.52 5.56 0.00
CA PHE A 200 -10.29 6.57 -0.72
C PHE A 200 -11.11 7.34 0.30
N ARG A 201 -10.84 8.65 0.42
CA ARG A 201 -11.70 9.59 1.13
C ARG A 201 -12.36 10.48 0.09
N TYR A 202 -13.68 10.52 0.10
CA TYR A 202 -14.47 11.38 -0.77
C TYR A 202 -15.06 12.55 0.03
N THR A 203 -15.00 13.75 -0.55
CA THR A 203 -15.71 14.95 -0.11
C THR A 203 -16.08 15.73 -1.37
N ASP A 204 -17.36 15.95 -1.65
CA ASP A 204 -17.79 16.97 -2.63
C ASP A 204 -17.41 18.40 -2.18
#